data_AF-A0AAE0PJU5-F1
#
_entry.id   AF-A0AAE0PJU5-F1
#
_cell.length_a   1.000
_cell.length_b   1.000
_cell.length_c   1.000
_cell.angle_alpha   90.00
_cell.angle_beta   90.00
_cell.angle_gamma   90.00
#
_symmetry.space_group_name_H-M   'P 1'
#
loop_
_entity.id
_entity.type
_entity.pdbx_description
1 polymer ?
#
loop_
_entity_poly.entity_id
_entity_poly.type
_entity_poly.pdbx_seq_one_letter_code
_entity_poly.pdbx_strand_id
1 'polypeptide(L)'
;MPAIEPRYDPEQDLVEESQSPSEEPTETTTLLPAPAVEDTPTPRTTKKRTKMSSTLFFRIGAIYGAAAVGLGAFGAHGLKKRISDPNKIASWSTAAHYQLVHSAVLLAASHHPVASALFTAGMTMFSGSIYALTLDTERYRFLGPVTPVGGLFLIAGWLALAFASKGRVVGGLPKF
;
A
#
# COMPACT_ATOMS: atom_id res chain seq x y z
N MET A 1 -59.05 6.23 12.84
CA MET A 1 -58.00 5.64 13.69
C MET A 1 -58.64 5.15 14.97
N PRO A 2 -58.73 3.83 15.22
CA PRO A 2 -59.19 3.30 16.51
C PRO A 2 -58.01 3.08 17.47
N ALA A 3 -58.27 3.31 18.76
CA ALA A 3 -57.38 3.08 19.89
C ALA A 3 -57.26 1.58 20.23
N ILE A 4 -56.09 1.16 20.74
CA ILE A 4 -55.87 -0.17 21.33
C ILE A 4 -55.21 0.06 22.70
N GLU A 5 -55.93 -0.26 23.77
CA GLU A 5 -55.43 -0.27 25.15
C GLU A 5 -54.49 -1.46 25.40
N PRO A 6 -53.53 -1.34 26.34
CA PRO A 6 -52.70 -2.46 26.77
C PRO A 6 -53.49 -3.46 27.64
N ARG A 7 -53.44 -4.74 27.26
CA ARG A 7 -54.05 -5.87 27.98
C ARG A 7 -53.19 -6.22 29.20
N TYR A 8 -53.76 -6.11 30.40
CA TYR A 8 -53.21 -6.59 31.68
C TYR A 8 -53.36 -8.13 31.75
N ASP A 9 -52.26 -8.83 32.02
CA ASP A 9 -52.23 -10.29 32.24
C ASP A 9 -51.83 -10.59 33.70
N PRO A 10 -52.75 -11.08 34.54
CA PRO A 10 -52.55 -11.27 35.99
C PRO A 10 -51.80 -12.55 36.41
N GLU A 11 -51.27 -13.37 35.49
CA GLU A 11 -50.79 -14.74 35.81
C GLU A 11 -49.28 -14.93 35.97
N GLN A 12 -48.48 -13.89 36.22
CA GLN A 12 -47.02 -14.06 36.47
C GLN A 12 -46.60 -13.73 37.92
N ASP A 13 -47.56 -13.44 38.80
CA ASP A 13 -47.36 -13.08 40.21
C ASP A 13 -47.41 -14.28 41.19
N LEU A 14 -47.07 -15.50 40.78
CA LEU A 14 -47.16 -16.67 41.68
C LEU A 14 -45.99 -17.65 41.53
N VAL A 15 -44.81 -17.27 42.03
CA VAL A 15 -43.86 -18.22 42.64
C VAL A 15 -43.19 -17.57 43.86
N GLU A 16 -43.87 -17.67 45.00
CA GLU A 16 -43.37 -17.59 46.38
C GLU A 16 -42.22 -18.61 46.59
N GLU A 17 -41.06 -18.19 47.13
CA GLU A 17 -40.72 -18.14 48.56
C GLU A 17 -39.94 -19.37 49.05
N SER A 18 -38.63 -19.19 49.29
CA SER A 18 -37.92 -19.87 50.37
C SER A 18 -36.61 -19.13 50.71
N GLN A 19 -36.68 -18.20 51.66
CA GLN A 19 -35.52 -17.80 52.44
C GLN A 19 -35.93 -17.73 53.90
N SER A 20 -35.25 -18.52 54.75
CA SER A 20 -35.23 -18.27 56.18
C SER A 20 -33.83 -17.78 56.61
N PRO A 21 -33.75 -17.05 57.73
CA PRO A 21 -32.61 -16.21 58.10
C PRO A 21 -31.72 -16.89 59.14
N SER A 22 -30.45 -16.47 59.21
CA SER A 22 -29.59 -16.72 60.37
C SER A 22 -28.70 -15.49 60.57
N GLU A 23 -28.91 -14.80 61.69
CA GLU A 23 -28.20 -13.60 62.11
C GLU A 23 -26.85 -13.92 62.80
N GLU A 24 -25.88 -13.02 62.56
CA GLU A 24 -24.82 -12.46 63.45
C GLU A 24 -23.71 -13.35 64.11
N PRO A 25 -22.61 -12.78 64.69
CA PRO A 25 -22.11 -11.38 64.72
C PRO A 25 -20.58 -11.17 64.49
N THR A 26 -20.23 -9.91 64.21
CA THR A 26 -19.04 -9.12 64.59
C THR A 26 -17.69 -9.80 64.92
N GLU A 27 -16.64 -9.48 64.15
CA GLU A 27 -15.31 -9.16 64.73
C GLU A 27 -14.54 -8.15 63.88
N THR A 28 -14.19 -7.03 64.50
CA THR A 28 -13.28 -6.00 64.00
C THR A 28 -11.85 -6.42 64.36
N THR A 29 -10.96 -6.55 63.37
CA THR A 29 -9.50 -6.62 63.59
C THR A 29 -8.76 -5.89 62.47
N THR A 30 -8.47 -4.61 62.75
CA THR A 30 -7.15 -3.97 62.72
C THR A 30 -6.16 -4.27 61.57
N LEU A 31 -5.98 -3.24 60.73
CA LEU A 31 -4.73 -2.69 60.13
C LEU A 31 -3.73 -3.64 59.45
N LEU A 32 -3.72 -3.59 58.10
CA LEU A 32 -2.50 -3.59 57.29
C LEU A 32 -2.67 -2.58 56.13
N PRO A 33 -1.80 -1.56 55.95
CA PRO A 33 -1.76 -0.83 54.69
C PRO A 33 -1.20 -1.76 53.61
N ALA A 34 -1.97 -1.99 52.54
CA ALA A 34 -1.44 -2.65 51.35
C ALA A 34 -0.23 -1.86 50.82
N PRO A 35 0.89 -2.51 50.46
CA PRO A 35 2.01 -1.82 49.87
C PRO A 35 1.55 -1.14 48.57
N ALA A 36 1.94 0.11 48.40
CA ALA A 36 1.71 0.87 47.19
C ALA A 36 2.06 0.02 45.97
N VAL A 37 1.06 -0.27 45.13
CA VAL A 37 1.28 -0.85 43.81
C VAL A 37 2.04 0.21 43.03
N GLU A 38 3.35 0.01 42.97
CA GLU A 38 4.28 0.79 42.17
C GLU A 38 3.80 0.73 40.72
N ASP A 39 3.20 1.83 40.24
CA ASP A 39 2.85 2.04 38.85
C ASP A 39 4.14 1.91 38.03
N THR A 40 4.44 0.70 37.59
CA THR A 40 5.58 0.47 36.71
C THR A 40 5.17 1.01 35.35
N PRO A 41 5.78 2.11 34.85
CA PRO A 41 5.46 2.58 33.52
C PRO A 41 6.02 1.54 32.55
N THR A 42 5.14 0.70 32.01
CA THR A 42 5.52 -0.22 30.95
C THR A 42 6.14 0.59 29.80
N PRO A 43 7.39 0.29 29.38
CA PRO A 43 8.00 1.02 28.29
C PRO A 43 7.20 0.70 27.02
N ARG A 44 6.39 1.66 26.57
CA ARG A 44 5.82 1.63 25.22
C ARG A 44 6.99 1.68 24.24
N THR A 45 7.47 0.50 23.83
CA THR A 45 8.40 0.38 22.72
C THR A 45 7.68 0.86 21.47
N THR A 46 7.83 2.14 21.15
CA THR A 46 7.38 2.74 19.90
C THR A 46 8.15 2.05 18.77
N LYS A 47 7.57 0.98 18.23
CA LYS A 47 8.13 0.25 17.10
C LYS A 47 8.16 1.22 15.91
N LYS A 48 9.33 1.84 15.69
CA LYS A 48 9.59 2.72 14.55
C LYS A 48 9.37 1.89 13.30
N ARG A 49 8.17 1.95 12.71
CA ARG A 49 7.80 1.20 11.51
C ARG A 49 8.68 1.75 10.39
N THR A 50 9.70 1.00 10.00
CA THR A 50 10.70 1.41 9.01
C THR A 50 9.99 1.75 7.69
N LYS A 51 9.69 3.03 7.47
CA LYS A 51 9.02 3.57 6.27
C LYS A 51 10.01 3.83 5.11
N MET A 52 11.27 3.43 5.28
CA MET A 52 12.40 3.91 4.48
C MET A 52 12.33 3.51 2.99
N SER A 53 11.89 2.28 2.68
CA SER A 53 11.85 1.81 1.29
C SER A 53 10.77 2.50 0.45
N SER A 54 9.65 2.90 1.05
CA SER A 54 8.54 3.51 0.30
C SER A 54 8.84 4.95 -0.13
N THR A 55 9.52 5.73 0.70
CA THR A 55 9.94 7.08 0.33
C THR A 55 10.93 7.06 -0.84
N LEU A 56 11.82 6.06 -0.90
CA LEU A 56 12.76 5.90 -2.00
C LEU A 56 12.03 5.62 -3.32
N PHE A 57 11.15 4.61 -3.36
CA PHE A 57 10.42 4.28 -4.59
C PHE A 57 9.50 5.40 -5.06
N PHE A 58 8.89 6.14 -4.14
CA PHE A 58 8.12 7.34 -4.49
C PHE A 58 9.01 8.39 -5.18
N ARG A 59 10.20 8.68 -4.65
CA ARG A 59 11.16 9.61 -5.27
C ARG A 59 11.60 9.12 -6.65
N ILE A 60 11.89 7.83 -6.79
CA ILE A 60 12.25 7.22 -8.08
C ILE A 60 11.10 7.42 -9.07
N GLY A 61 9.85 7.08 -8.70
CA GLY A 61 8.68 7.30 -9.54
C GLY A 61 8.54 8.76 -9.99
N ALA A 62 8.73 9.72 -9.10
CA ALA A 62 8.67 11.14 -9.43
C ALA A 62 9.75 11.56 -10.44
N ILE A 63 10.99 11.09 -10.24
CA ILE A 63 12.11 11.36 -11.15
C ILE A 63 11.87 10.73 -12.52
N TYR A 64 11.41 9.47 -12.57
CA TYR A 64 11.09 8.80 -13.84
C TYR A 64 9.95 9.51 -14.57
N GLY A 65 8.93 9.98 -13.86
CA GLY A 65 7.83 10.74 -14.45
C GLY A 65 8.30 12.07 -15.04
N ALA A 66 9.09 12.84 -14.27
CA ALA A 66 9.67 14.09 -14.75
C ALA A 66 10.56 13.87 -15.98
N ALA A 67 11.41 12.83 -15.96
CA ALA A 67 12.23 12.45 -17.10
C ALA A 67 11.39 12.05 -18.31
N ALA A 68 10.32 11.26 -18.14
CA ALA A 68 9.44 10.85 -19.22
C ALA A 68 8.74 12.04 -19.90
N VAL A 69 8.29 13.03 -19.11
CA VAL A 69 7.73 14.28 -19.65
C VAL A 69 8.78 15.05 -20.44
N GLY A 70 9.97 15.25 -19.89
CA GLY A 70 11.06 15.96 -20.57
C GLY A 70 11.51 15.28 -21.86
N LEU A 71 11.72 13.96 -21.81
CA LEU A 71 12.10 13.15 -22.97
C LEU A 71 10.97 13.09 -24.01
N GLY A 72 9.70 13.01 -23.59
CA GLY A 72 8.55 13.07 -24.48
C GLY A 72 8.46 14.41 -25.22
N ALA A 73 8.60 15.52 -24.50
CA ALA A 73 8.64 16.86 -25.09
C ALA A 73 9.82 17.03 -26.05
N PHE A 74 11.01 16.54 -25.68
CA PHE A 74 12.18 16.51 -26.54
C PHE A 74 11.92 15.67 -27.81
N GLY A 75 11.29 14.51 -27.68
CA GLY A 75 10.90 13.68 -28.82
C GLY A 75 10.01 14.43 -29.82
N ALA A 76 8.97 15.11 -29.31
CA ALA A 76 8.00 15.81 -30.13
C ALA A 76 8.53 17.08 -30.81
N HIS A 77 9.37 17.87 -30.13
CA HIS A 77 9.80 19.19 -30.60
C HIS A 77 11.27 19.26 -31.05
N GLY A 78 12.14 18.46 -30.45
CA GLY A 78 13.58 18.45 -30.69
C GLY A 78 14.02 17.33 -31.63
N LEU A 79 13.74 16.09 -31.25
CA LEU A 79 14.25 14.90 -31.94
C LEU A 79 13.74 14.76 -33.37
N LYS A 80 12.46 15.08 -33.63
CA LYS A 80 11.88 15.11 -34.98
C LYS A 80 12.61 16.05 -35.95
N LYS A 81 13.33 17.06 -35.45
CA LYS A 81 14.13 17.98 -36.27
C LYS A 81 15.52 17.44 -36.59
N ARG A 82 15.94 16.35 -35.93
CA ARG A 82 17.28 15.76 -36.03
C ARG A 82 17.27 14.38 -36.70
N ILE A 83 16.19 13.63 -36.55
CA ILE A 83 16.01 12.29 -37.11
C ILE A 83 14.79 12.30 -38.03
N SER A 84 14.99 11.89 -39.28
CA SER A 84 13.95 11.78 -40.31
C SER A 84 13.24 10.43 -40.33
N ASP A 85 13.84 9.38 -39.75
CA ASP A 85 13.25 8.05 -39.68
C ASP A 85 12.00 8.02 -38.76
N PRO A 86 10.79 7.83 -39.30
CA PRO A 86 9.56 7.84 -38.51
C PRO A 86 9.49 6.69 -37.50
N ASN A 87 10.13 5.54 -37.77
CA ASN A 87 10.10 4.38 -36.85
C ASN A 87 10.90 4.67 -35.59
N LYS A 88 12.03 5.38 -35.72
CA LYS A 88 12.83 5.85 -34.59
C LYS A 88 12.08 6.86 -33.73
N ILE A 89 11.39 7.81 -34.36
CA ILE A 89 10.55 8.79 -33.66
C ILE A 89 9.38 8.09 -32.94
N ALA A 90 8.72 7.13 -33.58
CA ALA A 90 7.65 6.35 -32.97
C ALA A 90 8.18 5.53 -31.77
N SER A 91 9.34 4.89 -31.91
CA SER A 91 9.98 4.12 -30.84
C SER A 91 10.31 5.00 -29.64
N TRP A 92 10.86 6.19 -29.87
CA TRP A 92 11.09 7.18 -28.81
C TRP A 92 9.81 7.56 -28.07
N SER A 93 8.73 7.83 -28.82
CA SER A 93 7.43 8.16 -28.24
C SER A 93 6.88 7.02 -27.40
N THR A 94 7.03 5.77 -27.85
CA THR A 94 6.65 4.57 -27.10
C THR A 94 7.44 4.47 -25.79
N ALA A 95 8.76 4.68 -25.84
CA ALA A 95 9.60 4.64 -24.65
C ALA A 95 9.18 5.67 -23.59
N ALA A 96 8.91 6.92 -24.02
CA ALA A 96 8.42 7.99 -23.14
C ALA A 96 7.03 7.69 -22.57
N HIS A 97 6.12 7.16 -23.39
CA HIS A 97 4.79 6.79 -22.94
C HIS A 97 4.83 5.68 -21.88
N TYR A 98 5.56 4.59 -22.15
CA TYR A 98 5.72 3.49 -21.20
C TYR A 98 6.39 3.97 -19.90
N GLN A 99 7.45 4.77 -20.00
CA GLN A 99 8.12 5.33 -18.82
C GLN A 99 7.16 6.18 -17.97
N LEU A 100 6.34 7.02 -18.61
CA LEU A 100 5.38 7.87 -17.90
C LEU A 100 4.31 7.03 -17.20
N VAL A 101 3.68 6.09 -17.92
CA VAL A 101 2.64 5.21 -17.36
C VAL A 101 3.18 4.45 -16.15
N HIS A 102 4.31 3.76 -16.30
CA HIS A 102 4.86 2.95 -15.22
C HIS A 102 5.45 3.77 -14.08
N SER A 103 5.87 5.01 -14.32
CA SER A 103 6.28 5.93 -13.25
C SER A 103 5.09 6.34 -12.37
N ALA A 104 3.92 6.58 -12.96
CA ALA A 104 2.69 6.86 -12.22
C ALA A 104 2.24 5.64 -11.41
N VAL A 105 2.33 4.44 -11.99
CA VAL A 105 2.07 3.20 -11.25
C VAL A 105 3.07 3.02 -10.11
N LEU A 106 4.36 3.28 -10.32
CA LEU A 106 5.39 3.20 -9.29
C LEU A 106 5.13 4.15 -8.12
N LEU A 107 4.65 5.38 -8.39
CA LEU A 107 4.24 6.31 -7.33
C LEU A 107 3.13 5.71 -6.45
N ALA A 108 2.09 5.17 -7.08
CA ALA A 108 0.97 4.52 -6.38
C ALA A 108 1.39 3.21 -5.68
N ALA A 109 2.31 2.46 -6.27
CA ALA A 109 2.80 1.18 -5.80
C ALA A 109 4.00 1.28 -4.84
N SER A 110 4.43 2.48 -4.44
CA SER A 110 5.66 2.69 -3.68
C SER A 110 5.74 1.92 -2.34
N HIS A 111 4.60 1.48 -1.81
CA HIS A 111 4.53 0.61 -0.63
C HIS A 111 4.69 -0.90 -0.92
N HIS A 112 4.73 -1.30 -2.19
CA HIS A 112 4.95 -2.66 -2.68
C HIS A 112 6.37 -2.79 -3.23
N PRO A 113 7.37 -3.20 -2.42
CA PRO A 113 8.78 -3.15 -2.80
C PRO A 113 9.12 -4.03 -4.01
N VAL A 114 8.51 -5.21 -4.12
CA VAL A 114 8.73 -6.12 -5.26
C VAL A 114 8.25 -5.50 -6.57
N ALA A 115 6.98 -5.08 -6.61
CA ALA A 115 6.42 -4.40 -7.79
C ALA A 115 7.21 -3.13 -8.12
N SER A 116 7.58 -2.35 -7.11
CA SER A 116 8.34 -1.11 -7.28
C SER A 116 9.73 -1.33 -7.90
N ALA A 117 10.45 -2.36 -7.42
CA ALA A 117 11.73 -2.75 -7.98
C ALA A 117 11.60 -3.23 -9.44
N LEU A 118 10.58 -4.04 -9.73
CA LEU A 118 10.28 -4.55 -11.07
C LEU A 118 9.94 -3.42 -12.06
N PHE A 119 9.11 -2.45 -11.67
CA PHE A 119 8.83 -1.29 -12.52
C PHE A 119 10.08 -0.42 -12.74
N THR A 120 10.88 -0.21 -11.70
CA THR A 120 12.12 0.59 -11.82
C THR A 120 13.10 -0.05 -12.79
N ALA A 121 13.41 -1.33 -12.60
CA ALA A 121 14.28 -2.08 -13.50
C ALA A 121 13.69 -2.19 -14.91
N GLY A 122 12.40 -2.49 -15.01
CA GLY A 122 11.68 -2.59 -16.29
C GLY A 122 11.70 -1.30 -17.10
N MET A 123 11.40 -0.14 -16.49
CA MET A 123 11.48 1.15 -17.19
C MET A 123 12.90 1.48 -17.63
N THR A 124 13.90 1.20 -16.80
CA THR A 124 15.32 1.44 -17.13
C THR A 124 15.75 0.61 -18.33
N MET A 125 15.41 -0.68 -18.32
CA MET A 125 15.81 -1.61 -19.37
C MET A 125 15.00 -1.44 -20.64
N PHE A 126 13.68 -1.22 -20.54
CA PHE A 126 12.78 -1.08 -21.70
C PHE A 126 12.86 0.31 -22.33
N SER A 127 12.52 1.35 -21.57
CA SER A 127 12.50 2.72 -22.12
C SER A 127 13.92 3.24 -22.34
N GLY A 128 14.84 2.97 -21.40
CA GLY A 128 16.23 3.41 -21.51
C GLY A 128 16.96 2.83 -22.72
N SER A 129 16.79 1.53 -23.02
CA SER A 129 17.39 0.91 -24.21
C SER A 129 16.85 1.52 -25.50
N ILE A 130 15.54 1.76 -25.59
CA ILE A 130 14.91 2.33 -26.79
C ILE A 130 15.41 3.76 -27.03
N TYR A 131 15.55 4.59 -25.99
CA TYR A 131 16.15 5.91 -26.14
C TYR A 131 17.58 5.82 -26.68
N ALA A 132 18.41 4.95 -26.09
CA ALA A 132 19.79 4.76 -26.54
C ALA A 132 19.85 4.29 -28.00
N LEU A 133 19.10 3.25 -28.36
CA LEU A 133 19.02 2.71 -29.73
C LEU A 133 18.51 3.73 -30.75
N THR A 134 17.64 4.65 -30.31
CA THR A 134 17.13 5.72 -31.17
C THR A 134 18.21 6.76 -31.46
N LEU A 135 19.01 7.13 -30.46
CA LEU A 135 20.09 8.11 -30.61
C LEU A 135 21.24 7.57 -31.45
N ASP A 136 21.66 6.33 -31.21
CA ASP A 136 22.75 5.69 -31.96
C ASP A 136 22.57 4.17 -32.01
N THR A 137 22.00 3.69 -33.11
CA THR A 137 21.68 2.27 -33.26
C THR A 137 22.94 1.41 -33.39
N GLU A 138 23.99 1.89 -34.05
CA GLU A 138 25.21 1.12 -34.27
C GLU A 138 25.99 0.94 -32.97
N ARG A 139 26.15 2.02 -32.21
CA ARG A 139 26.82 1.98 -30.91
C ARG A 139 26.06 1.15 -29.88
N TYR A 140 24.73 1.23 -29.87
CA TYR A 140 23.90 0.61 -28.83
C TYR A 140 23.18 -0.65 -29.29
N ARG A 141 23.53 -1.24 -30.43
CA ARG A 141 22.88 -2.44 -30.99
C ARG A 141 22.77 -3.60 -30.01
N PHE A 142 23.76 -3.75 -29.12
CA PHE A 142 23.78 -4.78 -28.07
C PHE A 142 22.66 -4.62 -27.02
N LEU A 143 22.03 -3.44 -26.93
CA LEU A 143 20.87 -3.20 -26.07
C LEU A 143 19.55 -3.73 -26.69
N GLY A 144 19.56 -4.20 -27.95
CA GLY A 144 18.37 -4.75 -28.60
C GLY A 144 17.66 -5.84 -27.76
N PRO A 145 18.37 -6.88 -27.30
CA PRO A 145 17.81 -7.90 -26.42
C PRO A 145 17.42 -7.42 -25.01
N VAL A 146 17.91 -6.25 -24.56
CA VAL A 146 17.59 -5.70 -23.23
C VAL A 146 16.14 -5.20 -23.18
N THR A 147 15.63 -4.68 -24.29
CA THR A 147 14.25 -4.17 -24.40
C THR A 147 13.20 -5.22 -24.01
N PRO A 148 13.14 -6.42 -24.64
CA PRO A 148 12.13 -7.43 -24.26
C PRO A 148 12.29 -7.93 -22.82
N VAL A 149 13.52 -8.00 -22.30
CA VAL A 149 13.75 -8.35 -20.89
C VAL A 149 13.18 -7.27 -19.97
N GLY A 150 13.35 -5.99 -20.31
CA GLY A 150 12.70 -4.89 -19.60
C GLY A 150 11.17 -5.00 -19.64
N GLY A 151 10.60 -5.37 -20.80
CA GLY A 151 9.17 -5.63 -20.94
C GLY A 151 8.66 -6.74 -20.01
N LEU A 152 9.42 -7.83 -19.87
CA LEU A 152 9.11 -8.91 -18.93
C LEU A 152 9.09 -8.42 -17.48
N PHE A 153 10.00 -7.52 -17.10
CA PHE A 153 10.00 -6.90 -15.76
C PHE A 153 8.78 -6.01 -15.54
N LEU A 154 8.37 -5.24 -16.55
CA LEU A 154 7.15 -4.43 -16.47
C LEU A 154 5.90 -5.31 -16.29
N ILE A 155 5.80 -6.42 -17.04
CA ILE A 155 4.73 -7.41 -16.88
C ILE A 155 4.76 -8.02 -15.48
N ALA A 156 5.93 -8.47 -15.02
CA ALA A 156 6.10 -9.04 -13.69
C ALA A 156 5.73 -8.04 -12.58
N GLY A 157 6.00 -6.74 -12.76
CA GLY A 157 5.60 -5.68 -11.83
C GLY A 157 4.08 -5.58 -11.69
N TRP A 158 3.35 -5.65 -12.80
CA TRP A 158 1.88 -5.70 -12.80
C TRP A 158 1.34 -6.96 -12.14
N LEU A 159 1.91 -8.13 -12.45
CA LEU A 159 1.54 -9.39 -11.81
C LEU A 159 1.81 -9.36 -10.30
N ALA A 160 2.94 -8.79 -9.89
CA ALA A 160 3.27 -8.63 -8.48
C ALA A 160 2.24 -7.75 -7.75
N LEU A 161 1.68 -6.72 -8.40
CA LEU A 161 0.56 -5.95 -7.85
C LEU A 161 -0.74 -6.75 -7.80
N ALA A 162 -1.06 -7.51 -8.85
CA ALA A 162 -2.27 -8.32 -8.92
C ALA A 162 -2.33 -9.38 -7.79
N PHE A 163 -1.18 -9.96 -7.44
CA PHE A 163 -1.07 -10.97 -6.39
C PHE A 163 -0.57 -10.42 -5.05
N ALA A 164 -0.40 -9.09 -4.93
CA ALA A 164 -0.03 -8.49 -3.66
C ALA A 164 -1.17 -8.67 -2.66
N SER A 165 -0.95 -9.52 -1.66
CA SER A 165 -1.94 -9.71 -0.61
C SER A 165 -2.09 -8.39 0.17
N LYS A 166 -3.26 -7.74 0.06
CA LYS A 166 -3.67 -6.76 1.06
C LYS A 166 -3.77 -7.55 2.35
N GLY A 167 -2.83 -7.37 3.27
CA GLY A 167 -2.89 -8.00 4.59
C GLY A 167 -4.31 -7.82 5.10
N ARG A 168 -5.04 -8.93 5.29
CA ARG A 168 -6.44 -8.88 5.72
C ARG A 168 -6.45 -8.04 6.98
N VAL A 169 -7.15 -6.91 6.94
CA VAL A 169 -7.68 -6.33 8.17
C VAL A 169 -8.73 -7.34 8.62
N VAL A 170 -8.29 -8.40 9.32
CA VAL A 170 -9.17 -9.18 10.18
C VAL A 170 -9.50 -8.22 11.31
N GLY A 171 -10.45 -7.34 11.04
CA GLY A 171 -11.15 -6.57 12.06
C GLY A 171 -11.96 -7.57 12.84
N GLY A 172 -11.47 -7.89 14.04
CA GLY A 172 -12.26 -8.60 15.03
C GLY A 172 -13.57 -7.86 15.21
N LEU A 173 -14.67 -8.57 14.99
CA LEU A 173 -15.99 -8.13 15.43
C LEU A 173 -15.91 -7.87 16.94
N PRO A 174 -16.41 -6.73 17.44
CA PRO A 174 -16.65 -6.59 18.86
C PRO A 174 -17.67 -7.66 19.26
N LYS A 175 -17.30 -8.52 20.21
CA LYS A 175 -18.28 -9.32 20.93
C LYS A 175 -19.02 -8.35 21.85
N PHE A 176 -20.28 -8.10 21.55
CA PHE A 176 -21.22 -7.54 22.51
C PHE A 176 -21.58 -8.62 23.54
#